data_AF-A0A1Z5JQR6-F1
#
_entry.id   AF-A0A1Z5JQR6-F1
#
_cell.length_a   1.000
_cell.length_b   1.000
_cell.length_c   1.000
_cell.angle_alpha   90.00
_cell.angle_beta   90.00
_cell.angle_gamma   90.00
#
_symmetry.space_group_name_H-M   'P 1'
#
loop_
_entity.id
_entity.type
_entity.pdbx_description
1 polymer ?
#
loop_
_entity_poly.entity_id
_entity_poly.type
_entity_poly.pdbx_seq_one_letter_code
_entity_poly.pdbx_strand_id
1 'polypeptide(L)'
;MRFQVGGIICAIVSSRVVHGWLPPTDTRTIHAVSLFAKQDDDEDKQIPFFFNLGDTPSENRKKLGIDLGSMLEPLTEQEANELKAAAAEVINDAIAEGIDEIETLRARMNAEFAKKRETMAVQSELNAKRESTKLLEKIDTLTAAFLKETESQRQSTKLAAAADRSMEGGRGLDWGAWGTIRGATVGLSSSSLIGSVDQAQQEEKNRMSAASEKDSPVATDRSQQRVLILADTSSDPYAKRLVPDLTDSLKKMLPGLNVDVYKPTATMPIGADNAACVVVFCTSWSDKSALYNAFDRLLRKTLQPNGSLGSPPSQLIAVSTVGTERTNKMPYTMQNMMGAKLDKRRQIEEAIINTVRNRVVEPAMDYTVCKFGELKESKDAFAFEPGDVVDGSTDPDTAITILTQAIGYQPAARNATLSCVGKLPVTRNEEELNDLLDDFFLKLDGPELWRQELAETEVTKNYASLVEYIREWAELLAESGKGLTTPIRAVPVVDPISKSGIQHSQGVQLLFLPTSTGKNYVSREEEKQRGTEKSSTAPRRTQTKEGGIQVMVEITRENKLRVRAKRCNYADDTVIKEISEETILKRLRDGVDVWVKDHKTT
;
A
#
# COMPACT_ATOMS: atom_id res chain seq x y z
N MET A 1 6.67 -47.26 -33.30
CA MET A 1 5.21 -47.48 -33.12
C MET A 1 4.48 -46.20 -33.48
N ARG A 2 3.31 -46.33 -34.12
CA ARG A 2 2.66 -45.35 -35.00
C ARG A 2 2.14 -44.09 -34.30
N PHE A 3 2.25 -42.97 -35.01
CA PHE A 3 1.54 -41.71 -34.82
C PHE A 3 0.02 -41.88 -35.00
N GLN A 4 -0.77 -41.12 -34.25
CA GLN A 4 -2.13 -40.80 -34.67
C GLN A 4 -2.50 -39.35 -34.33
N VAL A 5 -2.71 -38.60 -35.40
CA VAL A 5 -3.26 -37.24 -35.47
C VAL A 5 -4.79 -37.36 -35.48
N GLY A 6 -5.48 -36.45 -34.81
CA GLY A 6 -6.94 -36.33 -34.90
C GLY A 6 -7.41 -34.97 -34.42
N GLY A 7 -7.62 -34.04 -35.36
CA GLY A 7 -8.34 -32.80 -35.12
C GLY A 7 -9.85 -33.00 -35.31
N ILE A 8 -10.66 -32.27 -34.55
CA ILE A 8 -12.06 -31.98 -34.89
C ILE A 8 -12.36 -30.53 -34.49
N ILE A 9 -12.70 -29.75 -35.52
CA ILE A 9 -13.36 -28.45 -35.46
C ILE A 9 -14.86 -28.73 -35.35
N CYS A 10 -15.56 -28.08 -34.42
CA CYS A 10 -17.00 -27.86 -34.57
C CYS A 10 -17.43 -26.57 -33.86
N ALA A 11 -17.85 -25.60 -34.68
CA ALA A 11 -18.52 -24.39 -34.25
C ALA A 11 -20.02 -24.67 -34.08
N ILE A 12 -20.63 -24.14 -33.02
CA ILE A 12 -22.08 -23.94 -32.94
C ILE A 12 -22.33 -22.48 -32.57
N VAL A 13 -22.81 -21.74 -33.57
CA VAL A 13 -23.48 -20.45 -33.45
C VAL A 13 -24.96 -20.74 -33.21
N SER A 14 -25.59 -20.13 -32.19
CA SER A 14 -27.04 -19.95 -32.19
C SER A 14 -27.46 -18.65 -31.52
N SER A 15 -27.75 -17.68 -32.39
CA SER A 15 -28.81 -16.68 -32.36
C SER A 15 -29.64 -16.49 -31.09
N ARG A 16 -29.71 -15.24 -30.62
CA ARG A 16 -30.95 -14.67 -30.05
C ARG A 16 -31.28 -13.34 -30.70
N VAL A 17 -32.48 -13.34 -31.25
CA VAL A 17 -33.19 -12.26 -31.93
C VAL A 17 -33.62 -11.21 -30.89
N VAL A 18 -33.33 -9.93 -31.16
CA VAL A 18 -33.89 -8.78 -30.45
C VAL A 18 -34.83 -8.08 -31.42
N HIS A 19 -36.11 -8.03 -31.08
CA HIS A 19 -37.08 -7.16 -31.77
C HIS A 19 -36.88 -5.72 -31.29
N GLY A 20 -36.68 -4.82 -32.26
CA GLY A 20 -36.50 -3.39 -32.03
C GLY A 20 -37.78 -2.68 -31.62
N TRP A 21 -37.67 -1.36 -31.50
CA TRP A 21 -38.67 -0.33 -31.81
C TRP A 21 -37.92 1.00 -31.78
N LEU A 22 -37.90 1.71 -32.90
CA LEU A 22 -37.39 3.09 -33.07
C LEU A 22 -38.58 3.94 -33.55
N PRO A 23 -38.62 5.23 -33.17
CA PRO A 23 -39.19 6.27 -34.02
C PRO A 23 -38.12 7.30 -34.46
N PRO A 24 -38.41 8.11 -35.50
CA PRO A 24 -37.39 8.69 -36.36
C PRO A 24 -36.96 10.12 -36.00
N THR A 25 -35.70 10.38 -36.37
CA THR A 25 -35.03 11.62 -36.79
C THR A 25 -35.73 12.96 -36.59
N ASP A 26 -35.01 13.94 -36.01
CA ASP A 26 -34.69 15.13 -36.81
C ASP A 26 -33.40 15.86 -36.40
N THR A 27 -32.74 16.30 -37.45
CA THR A 27 -31.59 17.16 -37.74
C THR A 27 -30.82 18.01 -36.71
N ARG A 28 -29.51 18.11 -37.04
CA ARG A 28 -28.63 19.30 -37.12
C ARG A 28 -27.53 19.50 -36.04
N THR A 29 -26.32 19.62 -36.61
CA THR A 29 -25.24 20.60 -36.36
C THR A 29 -24.02 20.25 -35.49
N ILE A 30 -22.88 20.35 -36.21
CA ILE A 30 -21.55 20.90 -35.85
C ILE A 30 -20.60 19.98 -35.08
N HIS A 31 -19.67 19.38 -35.84
CA HIS A 31 -18.39 18.92 -35.35
C HIS A 31 -17.52 20.13 -34.95
N ALA A 32 -17.29 20.31 -33.65
CA ALA A 32 -16.20 21.10 -33.14
C ALA A 32 -14.99 20.19 -32.94
N VAL A 33 -13.97 20.36 -33.79
CA VAL A 33 -12.62 19.81 -33.60
C VAL A 33 -11.94 20.66 -32.53
N SER A 34 -11.78 20.13 -31.31
CA SER A 34 -10.92 20.77 -30.31
C SER A 34 -9.49 20.24 -30.45
N LEU A 35 -8.65 21.03 -31.11
CA LEU A 35 -7.20 21.00 -30.91
C LEU A 35 -6.91 21.54 -29.51
N PHE A 36 -6.44 20.69 -28.61
CA PHE A 36 -5.70 21.14 -27.44
C PHE A 36 -4.22 20.84 -27.67
N ALA A 37 -3.49 21.91 -27.97
CA ALA A 37 -2.04 21.96 -27.88
C ALA A 37 -1.65 21.76 -26.41
N LYS A 38 -0.87 20.71 -26.14
CA LYS A 38 0.01 20.68 -24.96
C LYS A 38 1.39 21.10 -25.43
N GLN A 39 1.87 22.14 -24.76
CA GLN A 39 3.24 22.61 -24.74
C GLN A 39 4.02 21.58 -23.92
N ASP A 40 4.89 20.81 -24.56
CA ASP A 40 5.90 19.99 -23.92
C ASP A 40 7.19 20.82 -23.87
N ASP A 41 7.65 21.10 -22.65
CA ASP A 41 9.02 21.54 -22.38
C ASP A 41 9.94 20.32 -22.30
N ASP A 42 11.10 20.47 -22.94
CA ASP A 42 12.36 19.77 -22.70
C ASP A 42 12.39 18.24 -22.77
N GLU A 43 12.83 17.71 -23.92
CA GLU A 43 13.98 16.80 -23.93
C GLU A 43 14.55 16.62 -25.34
N ASP A 44 15.85 16.91 -25.46
CA ASP A 44 16.71 16.73 -26.62
C ASP A 44 16.59 15.32 -27.22
N LYS A 45 15.89 15.21 -28.34
CA LYS A 45 16.06 14.10 -29.28
C LYS A 45 16.31 14.68 -30.66
N GLN A 46 17.58 14.59 -31.07
CA GLN A 46 18.02 14.76 -32.45
C GLN A 46 17.18 13.84 -33.35
N ILE A 47 16.22 14.42 -34.06
CA ILE A 47 15.54 13.78 -35.18
C ILE A 47 16.44 13.98 -36.40
N PRO A 48 17.05 12.94 -36.98
CA PRO A 48 17.79 13.11 -38.23
C PRO A 48 16.79 13.35 -39.36
N PHE A 49 16.69 14.60 -39.79
CA PHE A 49 16.02 15.02 -41.02
C PHE A 49 16.80 14.50 -42.24
N PHE A 50 16.59 13.23 -42.60
CA PHE A 50 16.98 12.72 -43.91
C PHE A 50 15.85 13.01 -44.91
N PHE A 51 15.94 14.15 -45.61
CA PHE A 51 15.27 14.31 -46.91
C PHE A 51 16.02 13.45 -47.93
N ASN A 52 15.60 12.20 -48.06
CA ASN A 52 16.05 11.30 -49.12
C ASN A 52 15.17 11.54 -50.36
N LEU A 53 15.53 12.55 -51.15
CA LEU A 53 14.98 12.82 -52.49
C LEU A 53 16.01 12.37 -53.53
N GLY A 54 15.85 11.14 -54.02
CA GLY A 54 16.69 10.49 -55.04
C GLY A 54 16.87 9.02 -54.66
N ASP A 55 16.62 8.00 -55.48
CA ASP A 55 16.43 7.90 -56.92
C ASP A 55 15.33 6.86 -57.17
N THR A 56 14.29 7.22 -57.92
CA THR A 56 13.47 6.24 -58.62
C THR A 56 13.81 6.34 -60.11
N PRO A 57 14.42 5.32 -60.73
CA PRO A 57 14.67 5.34 -62.16
C PRO A 57 13.34 5.07 -62.88
N SER A 58 12.61 6.13 -63.22
CA SER A 58 11.47 6.05 -64.13
C SER A 58 11.95 6.29 -65.56
N GLU A 59 12.12 5.19 -66.28
CA GLU A 59 12.26 5.16 -67.73
C GLU A 59 11.11 5.92 -68.43
N ASN A 60 11.47 6.65 -69.48
CA ASN A 60 10.62 7.03 -70.61
C ASN A 60 9.26 7.68 -70.31
N ARG A 61 9.27 8.98 -70.02
CA ARG A 61 8.16 9.89 -70.39
C ARG A 61 8.69 11.03 -71.25
N LYS A 62 8.28 11.05 -72.52
CA LYS A 62 8.48 12.17 -73.45
C LYS A 62 7.88 13.43 -72.81
N LYS A 63 8.73 14.39 -72.42
CA LYS A 63 8.31 15.72 -71.98
C LYS A 63 7.67 16.47 -73.16
N LEU A 64 6.36 16.70 -73.06
CA LEU A 64 5.61 17.63 -73.91
C LEU A 64 5.27 18.89 -73.08
N GLY A 65 6.29 19.53 -72.53
CA GLY A 65 6.16 20.81 -71.84
C GLY A 65 6.84 21.90 -72.66
N ILE A 66 6.09 22.93 -73.03
CA ILE A 66 6.64 24.14 -73.64
C ILE A 66 7.56 24.78 -72.59
N ASP A 67 8.85 24.85 -72.91
CA ASP A 67 9.87 25.40 -72.01
C ASP A 67 9.80 26.94 -72.02
N LEU A 68 8.84 27.49 -71.26
CA LEU A 68 8.63 28.92 -71.07
C LEU A 68 9.86 29.62 -70.45
N GLY A 69 10.79 28.86 -69.85
CA GLY A 69 12.04 29.39 -69.33
C GLY A 69 12.99 29.94 -70.40
N SER A 70 12.82 29.52 -71.66
CA SER A 70 13.63 29.99 -72.79
C SER A 70 13.09 31.23 -73.50
N MET A 71 11.84 31.64 -73.19
CA MET A 71 11.17 32.79 -73.82
C MET A 71 11.05 34.01 -72.90
N LEU A 72 11.44 33.89 -71.64
CA LEU A 72 11.49 35.03 -70.72
C LEU A 72 12.91 35.58 -70.75
N GLU A 73 13.04 36.84 -71.18
CA GLU A 73 14.31 37.56 -71.03
C GLU A 73 14.66 37.60 -69.54
N PRO A 74 15.90 37.22 -69.16
CA PRO A 74 16.31 37.25 -67.77
C PRO A 74 16.23 38.70 -67.29
N LEU A 75 15.41 38.93 -66.25
CA LEU A 75 15.32 40.21 -65.56
C LEU A 75 16.73 40.71 -65.27
N THR A 76 16.97 41.97 -65.61
CA THR A 76 18.26 42.60 -65.30
C THR A 76 18.45 42.61 -63.78
N GLU A 77 19.70 42.57 -63.30
CA GLU A 77 19.97 42.59 -61.85
C GLU A 77 19.35 43.81 -61.15
N GLN A 78 19.18 44.92 -61.87
CA GLN A 78 18.47 46.11 -61.36
C GLN A 78 16.98 45.84 -61.17
N GLU A 79 16.27 45.32 -62.16
CA GLU A 79 14.83 45.01 -62.06
C GLU A 79 14.56 43.92 -61.01
N ALA A 80 15.46 42.93 -60.89
CA ALA A 80 15.35 41.89 -59.87
C ALA A 80 15.52 42.45 -58.45
N ASN A 81 16.38 43.45 -58.27
CA ASN A 81 16.57 44.12 -56.99
C ASN A 81 15.42 45.08 -56.66
N GLU A 82 14.88 45.79 -57.64
CA GLU A 82 13.69 46.64 -57.47
C GLU A 82 12.45 45.80 -57.13
N LEU A 83 12.25 44.66 -57.80
CA LEU A 83 11.16 43.72 -57.46
C LEU A 83 11.32 43.13 -56.07
N LYS A 84 12.54 42.80 -55.64
CA LYS A 84 12.80 42.32 -54.28
C LYS A 84 12.54 43.40 -53.24
N ALA A 85 12.91 44.65 -53.52
CA ALA A 85 12.66 45.78 -52.62
C ALA A 85 11.15 46.06 -52.49
N ALA A 86 10.43 46.12 -53.61
CA ALA A 86 8.98 46.32 -53.62
C ALA A 86 8.23 45.15 -52.96
N ALA A 87 8.67 43.91 -53.19
CA ALA A 87 8.10 42.73 -52.52
C ALA A 87 8.36 42.76 -51.01
N ALA A 88 9.55 43.18 -50.57
CA ALA A 88 9.88 43.32 -49.15
C ALA A 88 9.03 44.40 -48.47
N GLU A 89 8.75 45.51 -49.14
CA GLU A 89 7.87 46.58 -48.64
C GLU A 89 6.44 46.08 -48.45
N VAL A 90 5.86 45.43 -49.46
CA VAL A 90 4.51 44.85 -49.37
C VAL A 90 4.40 43.78 -48.28
N ILE A 91 5.44 42.95 -48.12
CA ILE A 91 5.48 41.94 -47.05
C ILE A 91 5.56 42.61 -45.68
N ASN A 92 6.37 43.65 -45.52
CA ASN A 92 6.51 44.36 -44.25
C ASN A 92 5.21 45.09 -43.86
N ASP A 93 4.52 45.71 -44.81
CA ASP A 93 3.22 46.35 -44.57
C ASP A 93 2.15 45.33 -44.17
N ALA A 94 2.09 44.18 -44.85
CA ALA A 94 1.18 43.09 -44.49
C ALA A 94 1.49 42.49 -43.11
N ILE A 95 2.77 42.43 -42.73
CA ILE A 95 3.17 41.98 -41.38
C ILE A 95 2.77 43.02 -40.33
N ALA A 96 2.94 44.31 -40.60
CA ALA A 96 2.55 45.39 -39.68
C ALA A 96 1.04 45.39 -39.44
N GLU A 97 0.23 45.28 -40.49
CA GLU A 97 -1.23 45.17 -40.37
C GLU A 97 -1.63 43.91 -39.58
N GLY A 98 -0.97 42.78 -39.84
CA GLY A 98 -1.20 41.54 -39.09
C GLY A 98 -0.85 41.64 -37.61
N ILE A 99 0.19 42.40 -37.25
CA ILE A 99 0.57 42.63 -35.85
C ILE A 99 -0.53 43.45 -35.13
N ASP A 100 -1.03 44.52 -35.76
CA ASP A 100 -2.09 45.36 -35.19
C ASP A 100 -3.41 44.56 -35.00
N GLU A 101 -3.76 43.69 -35.94
CA GLU A 101 -4.91 42.78 -35.80
C GLU A 101 -4.73 41.79 -34.64
N ILE A 102 -3.53 41.26 -34.45
CA ILE A 102 -3.23 40.34 -33.33
C ILE A 102 -3.32 41.10 -31.99
N GLU A 103 -2.83 42.33 -31.91
CA GLU A 103 -2.89 43.13 -30.70
C GLU A 103 -4.34 43.51 -30.34
N THR A 104 -5.15 43.90 -31.32
CA THR A 104 -6.58 44.18 -31.10
C THR A 104 -7.36 42.93 -30.66
N LEU A 105 -7.03 41.76 -31.23
CA LEU A 105 -7.62 40.49 -30.83
C LEU A 105 -7.22 40.07 -29.40
N ARG A 106 -5.95 40.26 -29.02
CA ARG A 106 -5.47 40.05 -27.64
C ARG A 106 -6.18 40.97 -26.66
N ALA A 107 -6.36 42.25 -26.99
CA ALA A 107 -7.08 43.21 -26.16
C ALA A 107 -8.55 42.79 -25.95
N ARG A 108 -9.23 42.36 -27.03
CA ARG A 108 -10.61 41.85 -26.94
C ARG A 108 -10.72 40.59 -26.10
N MET A 109 -9.82 39.61 -26.29
CA MET A 109 -9.80 38.38 -25.49
C MET A 109 -9.57 38.67 -24.01
N ASN A 110 -8.62 39.55 -23.68
CA ASN A 110 -8.34 39.92 -22.29
C ASN A 110 -9.56 40.62 -21.63
N ALA A 111 -10.26 41.49 -22.36
CA ALA A 111 -11.49 42.10 -21.88
C ALA A 111 -12.61 41.07 -21.64
N GLU A 112 -12.77 40.09 -22.53
CA GLU A 112 -13.74 39.00 -22.33
C GLU A 112 -13.38 38.08 -21.15
N PHE A 113 -12.08 37.79 -20.94
CA PHE A 113 -11.64 37.02 -19.79
C PHE A 113 -11.86 37.76 -18.47
N ALA A 114 -11.62 39.07 -18.44
CA ALA A 114 -11.91 39.89 -17.26
C ALA A 114 -13.41 39.86 -16.93
N LYS A 115 -14.28 40.04 -17.93
CA LYS A 115 -15.74 39.96 -17.77
C LYS A 115 -16.19 38.58 -17.32
N LYS A 116 -15.62 37.50 -17.87
CA LYS A 116 -15.92 36.12 -17.44
C LYS A 116 -15.48 35.87 -15.99
N ARG A 117 -14.30 36.34 -15.58
CA ARG A 117 -13.83 36.22 -14.18
C ARG A 117 -14.76 36.93 -13.21
N GLU A 118 -15.25 38.12 -13.55
CA GLU A 118 -16.21 38.85 -12.72
C GLU A 118 -17.53 38.09 -12.59
N THR A 119 -18.09 37.59 -13.70
CA THR A 119 -19.33 36.80 -13.66
C THR A 119 -19.17 35.49 -12.86
N MET A 120 -18.01 34.84 -12.98
CA MET A 120 -17.72 33.61 -12.24
C MET A 120 -17.53 33.88 -10.74
N ALA A 121 -16.93 35.02 -10.37
CA ALA A 121 -16.81 35.43 -8.98
C ALA A 121 -18.19 35.66 -8.34
N VAL A 122 -19.08 36.40 -9.02
CA VAL A 122 -20.45 36.64 -8.55
C VAL A 122 -21.25 35.33 -8.45
N GLN A 123 -21.12 34.43 -9.43
CA GLN A 123 -21.81 33.14 -9.41
C GLN A 123 -21.28 32.21 -8.31
N SER A 124 -19.97 32.23 -8.07
CA SER A 124 -19.33 31.50 -6.97
C SER A 124 -19.82 32.01 -5.61
N GLU A 125 -19.90 33.34 -5.43
CA GLU A 125 -20.40 33.94 -4.19
C GLU A 125 -21.87 33.59 -3.92
N LEU A 126 -22.72 33.63 -4.96
CA LEU A 126 -24.12 33.22 -4.85
C LEU A 126 -24.28 31.73 -4.52
N ASN A 127 -23.44 30.87 -5.08
CA ASN A 127 -23.44 29.44 -4.76
C ASN A 127 -22.95 29.19 -3.33
N ALA A 128 -21.88 29.86 -2.89
CA ALA A 128 -21.38 29.79 -1.52
C ALA A 128 -22.46 30.23 -0.51
N LYS A 129 -23.21 31.30 -0.81
CA LYS A 129 -24.35 31.75 0.00
C LYS A 129 -25.49 30.73 0.05
N ARG A 130 -25.83 30.09 -1.08
CA ARG A 130 -26.87 29.04 -1.11
C ARG A 130 -26.45 27.77 -0.38
N GLU A 131 -25.17 27.43 -0.43
CA GLU A 131 -24.65 26.28 0.31
C GLU A 131 -24.54 26.58 1.80
N SER A 132 -24.16 27.79 2.19
CA SER A 132 -24.12 28.17 3.61
C SER A 132 -25.52 28.18 4.24
N THR A 133 -26.55 28.65 3.55
CA THR A 133 -27.93 28.58 4.05
C THR A 133 -28.42 27.14 4.17
N LYS A 134 -28.15 26.29 3.18
CA LYS A 134 -28.48 24.84 3.24
C LYS A 134 -27.72 24.12 4.36
N LEU A 135 -26.49 24.54 4.66
CA LEU A 135 -25.71 23.99 5.77
C LEU A 135 -26.28 24.43 7.12
N LEU A 136 -26.69 25.70 7.26
CA LEU A 136 -27.32 26.19 8.48
C LEU A 136 -28.64 25.46 8.76
N GLU A 137 -29.51 25.30 7.77
CA GLU A 137 -30.77 24.54 7.91
C GLU A 137 -30.51 23.08 8.32
N LYS A 138 -29.47 22.45 7.76
CA LYS A 138 -29.05 21.09 8.13
C LYS A 138 -28.45 21.01 9.53
N ILE A 139 -27.67 22.01 9.93
CA ILE A 139 -27.12 22.09 11.29
C ILE A 139 -28.27 22.22 12.28
N ASP A 140 -29.27 23.06 12.01
CA ASP A 140 -30.40 23.22 12.92
C ASP A 140 -31.23 21.92 13.03
N THR A 141 -31.47 21.23 11.91
CA THR A 141 -32.17 19.92 11.95
C THR A 141 -31.36 18.84 12.65
N LEU A 142 -30.06 18.74 12.39
CA LEU A 142 -29.18 17.78 13.05
C LEU A 142 -28.99 18.11 14.54
N THR A 143 -28.92 19.39 14.90
CA THR A 143 -28.83 19.83 16.29
C THR A 143 -30.12 19.49 17.03
N ALA A 144 -31.28 19.72 16.44
CA ALA A 144 -32.56 19.32 17.01
C ALA A 144 -32.68 17.80 17.17
N ALA A 145 -32.25 17.02 16.16
CA ALA A 145 -32.25 15.55 16.22
C ALA A 145 -31.26 15.03 17.28
N PHE A 146 -30.05 15.58 17.33
CA PHE A 146 -29.04 15.24 18.31
C PHE A 146 -29.47 15.59 19.74
N LEU A 147 -30.07 16.77 19.97
CA LEU A 147 -30.58 17.14 21.28
C LEU A 147 -31.68 16.19 21.75
N LYS A 148 -32.56 15.75 20.83
CA LYS A 148 -33.62 14.78 21.11
C LYS A 148 -33.10 13.37 21.39
N GLU A 149 -32.10 12.91 20.63
CA GLU A 149 -31.53 11.57 20.77
C GLU A 149 -30.60 11.45 21.99
N THR A 150 -29.79 12.50 22.24
CA THR A 150 -28.89 12.55 23.40
C THR A 150 -29.58 12.88 24.71
N GLU A 151 -30.87 13.19 24.74
CA GLU A 151 -31.60 13.40 25.99
C GLU A 151 -31.54 12.14 26.89
N SER A 152 -31.70 10.96 26.30
CA SER A 152 -31.55 9.67 27.00
C SER A 152 -30.11 9.38 27.43
N GLN A 153 -29.14 9.68 26.55
CA GLN A 153 -27.72 9.48 26.84
C GLN A 153 -27.19 10.46 27.88
N ARG A 154 -27.72 11.69 27.96
CA ARG A 154 -27.35 12.66 29.01
C ARG A 154 -27.83 12.19 30.37
N GLN A 155 -28.97 11.50 30.44
CA GLN A 155 -29.42 10.86 31.69
C GLN A 155 -28.52 9.68 32.08
N SER A 156 -28.13 8.82 31.13
CA SER A 156 -27.20 7.72 31.41
C SER A 156 -25.78 8.18 31.74
N THR A 157 -25.27 9.22 31.08
CA THR A 157 -23.93 9.78 31.34
C THR A 157 -23.87 10.49 32.69
N LYS A 158 -24.98 11.12 33.14
CA LYS A 158 -25.07 11.62 34.52
C LYS A 158 -25.02 10.49 35.57
N LEU A 159 -25.62 9.33 35.27
CA LEU A 159 -25.53 8.12 36.10
C LEU A 159 -24.12 7.52 36.09
N ALA A 160 -23.47 7.45 34.92
CA ALA A 160 -22.11 6.96 34.78
C ALA A 160 -21.09 7.88 35.48
N ALA A 161 -21.23 9.20 35.37
CA ALA A 161 -20.38 10.16 36.09
C ALA A 161 -20.60 10.15 37.61
N ALA A 162 -21.82 9.81 38.07
CA ALA A 162 -22.07 9.58 39.49
C ALA A 162 -21.42 8.27 39.98
N ALA A 163 -21.36 7.24 39.13
CA ALA A 163 -20.63 6.00 39.42
C ALA A 163 -19.10 6.18 39.36
N ASP A 164 -18.59 6.99 38.43
CA ASP A 164 -17.15 7.28 38.32
C ASP A 164 -16.63 8.06 39.53
N ARG A 165 -17.40 9.03 40.04
CA ARG A 165 -17.09 9.73 41.30
C ARG A 165 -17.09 8.80 42.52
N SER A 166 -17.75 7.65 42.45
CA SER A 166 -17.69 6.64 43.51
C SER A 166 -16.47 5.71 43.42
N MET A 167 -15.69 5.79 42.33
CA MET A 167 -14.50 4.98 42.07
C MET A 167 -13.18 5.77 42.09
N GLU A 168 -13.17 7.01 42.63
CA GLU A 168 -11.97 7.84 42.81
C GLU A 168 -10.98 7.23 43.84
N GLY A 169 -10.28 6.18 43.42
CA GLY A 169 -9.17 5.54 44.14
C GLY A 169 -8.23 4.71 43.25
N GLY A 170 -8.58 4.48 41.98
CA GLY A 170 -7.78 3.68 41.06
C GLY A 170 -7.02 4.52 40.04
N ARG A 171 -5.68 4.42 40.05
CA ARG A 171 -4.74 5.08 39.13
C ARG A 171 -5.11 4.85 37.66
N GLY A 172 -5.16 5.92 36.88
CA GLY A 172 -5.36 5.88 35.43
C GLY A 172 -4.23 5.14 34.73
N LEU A 173 -4.60 4.18 33.87
CA LEU A 173 -3.70 3.51 32.94
C LEU A 173 -3.45 4.40 31.73
N ASP A 174 -2.18 4.71 31.50
CA ASP A 174 -1.71 5.42 30.32
C ASP A 174 -2.02 4.63 29.04
N TRP A 175 -2.52 5.34 28.04
CA TRP A 175 -2.86 4.82 26.72
C TRP A 175 -1.59 4.31 26.01
N GLY A 176 -1.50 2.99 25.88
CA GLY A 176 -0.37 2.29 25.29
C GLY A 176 -0.17 2.61 23.81
N ALA A 177 1.00 3.16 23.53
CA ALA A 177 1.60 3.15 22.22
C ALA A 177 1.79 1.70 21.74
N TRP A 178 1.53 1.49 20.46
CA TRP A 178 1.84 0.30 19.71
C TRP A 178 3.30 -0.11 19.98
N GLY A 179 3.49 -1.33 20.48
CA GLY A 179 4.77 -2.03 20.49
C GLY A 179 5.92 -1.34 21.23
N THR A 180 5.77 -1.07 22.52
CA THR A 180 6.86 -1.16 23.52
C THR A 180 6.26 -0.94 24.91
N ILE A 181 6.31 -1.95 25.76
CA ILE A 181 6.07 -1.73 27.20
C ILE A 181 7.43 -1.41 27.80
N ARG A 182 7.64 -0.16 28.22
CA ARG A 182 8.88 0.33 28.84
C ARG A 182 10.15 0.20 27.99
N GLY A 183 10.05 0.43 26.67
CA GLY A 183 11.20 0.35 25.78
C GLY A 183 11.62 -1.07 25.38
N ALA A 184 10.87 -2.09 25.81
CA ALA A 184 11.03 -3.47 25.35
C ALA A 184 9.90 -3.82 24.37
N THR A 185 10.29 -4.16 23.13
CA THR A 185 9.42 -4.82 22.17
C THR A 185 9.24 -6.27 22.64
N VAL A 186 8.02 -6.79 22.63
CA VAL A 186 7.69 -8.14 23.11
C VAL A 186 8.59 -9.17 22.41
N GLY A 187 9.56 -9.71 23.14
CA GLY A 187 10.64 -10.53 22.62
C GLY A 187 10.35 -12.03 22.73
N LEU A 188 10.77 -12.73 21.68
CA LEU A 188 10.84 -14.17 21.51
C LEU A 188 11.65 -14.85 22.62
N SER A 189 11.07 -15.91 23.20
CA SER A 189 11.78 -16.92 23.99
C SER A 189 11.73 -18.26 23.25
N SER A 190 12.89 -18.87 23.08
CA SER A 190 13.19 -19.96 22.15
C SER A 190 12.73 -21.36 22.59
N SER A 191 11.58 -21.51 23.26
CA SER A 191 11.11 -22.86 23.62
C SER A 191 9.60 -23.10 23.74
N SER A 192 8.74 -22.17 23.31
CA SER A 192 7.30 -22.43 23.25
C SER A 192 6.64 -21.78 22.03
N LEU A 193 6.32 -22.63 21.04
CA LEU A 193 5.60 -22.26 19.83
C LEU A 193 4.15 -21.96 20.18
N ILE A 194 3.87 -20.68 20.45
CA ILE A 194 2.70 -19.86 20.13
C ILE A 194 2.93 -18.57 20.93
N GLY A 195 3.49 -17.56 20.26
CA GLY A 195 3.77 -16.26 20.86
C GLY A 195 2.48 -15.51 21.20
N SER A 196 1.84 -15.86 22.31
CA SER A 196 1.01 -14.91 23.03
C SER A 196 1.94 -13.89 23.70
N VAL A 197 1.63 -12.60 23.57
CA VAL A 197 2.26 -11.53 24.36
C VAL A 197 2.24 -11.89 25.85
N ASP A 198 1.19 -12.56 26.31
CA ASP A 198 1.06 -13.02 27.69
C ASP A 198 2.04 -14.15 28.01
N GLN A 199 2.36 -15.03 27.07
CA GLN A 199 3.31 -16.12 27.30
C GLN A 199 4.75 -15.58 27.39
N ALA A 200 5.09 -14.58 26.57
CA ALA A 200 6.35 -13.86 26.69
C ALA A 200 6.43 -13.06 27.99
N GLN A 201 5.37 -12.33 28.36
CA GLN A 201 5.31 -11.60 29.63
C GLN A 201 5.32 -12.52 30.85
N GLN A 202 4.69 -13.68 30.76
CA GLN A 202 4.64 -14.65 31.85
C GLN A 202 5.96 -15.41 31.98
N GLU A 203 6.65 -15.73 30.88
CA GLU A 203 8.02 -16.24 30.92
C GLU A 203 9.00 -15.19 31.46
N GLU A 204 8.85 -13.91 31.11
CA GLU A 204 9.67 -12.83 31.66
C GLU A 204 9.40 -12.60 33.16
N LYS A 205 8.12 -12.60 33.56
CA LYS A 205 7.71 -12.54 34.97
C LYS A 205 8.22 -13.75 35.75
N ASN A 206 8.14 -14.95 35.15
CA ASN A 206 8.68 -16.18 35.73
C ASN A 206 10.21 -16.16 35.81
N ARG A 207 10.91 -15.56 34.84
CA ARG A 207 12.37 -15.34 34.92
C ARG A 207 12.75 -14.35 36.02
N MET A 208 11.95 -13.29 36.20
CA MET A 208 12.16 -12.32 37.28
C MET A 208 11.80 -12.88 38.66
N SER A 209 10.83 -13.79 38.76
CA SER A 209 10.44 -14.45 40.02
C SER A 209 11.23 -15.72 40.32
N ALA A 210 11.88 -16.37 39.34
CA ALA A 210 12.74 -17.54 39.56
C ALA A 210 14.03 -17.25 40.34
N ALA A 211 14.31 -15.98 40.67
CA ALA A 211 15.32 -15.61 41.65
C ALA A 211 14.85 -15.84 43.11
N SER A 212 13.58 -16.19 43.34
CA SER A 212 13.02 -16.46 44.67
C SER A 212 12.00 -17.60 44.62
N GLU A 213 12.34 -18.70 45.29
CA GLU A 213 11.48 -19.83 45.70
C GLU A 213 11.11 -20.93 44.68
N LYS A 214 11.20 -22.17 45.22
CA LYS A 214 11.05 -23.48 44.57
C LYS A 214 9.59 -23.89 44.44
N ASP A 215 8.75 -23.09 43.80
CA ASP A 215 7.43 -23.57 43.38
C ASP A 215 7.50 -24.06 41.93
N SER A 216 7.23 -25.36 41.78
CA SER A 216 7.22 -26.03 40.48
C SER A 216 6.17 -25.37 39.59
N PRO A 217 6.49 -24.97 38.34
CA PRO A 217 5.51 -24.34 37.48
C PRO A 217 4.35 -25.31 37.28
N VAL A 218 3.14 -24.87 37.62
CA VAL A 218 1.89 -25.54 37.25
C VAL A 218 1.98 -25.76 35.74
N ALA A 219 2.12 -27.02 35.32
CA ALA A 219 2.10 -27.38 33.92
C ALA A 219 0.73 -26.97 33.38
N THR A 220 0.65 -25.80 32.75
CA THR A 220 -0.47 -25.45 31.89
C THR A 220 -0.61 -26.59 30.91
N ASP A 221 -1.70 -27.32 31.05
CA ASP A 221 -2.04 -28.48 30.26
C ASP A 221 -1.84 -28.10 28.79
N ARG A 222 -0.76 -28.57 28.17
CA ARG A 222 -0.40 -28.31 26.75
C ARG A 222 -1.43 -28.93 25.79
N SER A 223 -2.57 -29.37 26.32
CA SER A 223 -3.37 -30.43 25.75
C SER A 223 -4.05 -30.03 24.46
N GLN A 224 -4.24 -28.76 24.11
CA GLN A 224 -4.91 -28.43 22.84
C GLN A 224 -4.42 -27.11 22.24
N GLN A 225 -3.22 -27.10 21.64
CA GLN A 225 -2.91 -26.11 20.62
C GLN A 225 -3.88 -26.32 19.45
N ARG A 226 -4.69 -25.30 19.14
CA ARG A 226 -5.74 -25.37 18.12
C ARG A 226 -5.61 -24.24 17.11
N VAL A 227 -5.76 -24.56 15.83
CA VAL A 227 -5.92 -23.60 14.72
C VAL A 227 -7.28 -23.81 14.09
N LEU A 228 -8.04 -22.72 13.95
CA LEU A 228 -9.33 -22.75 13.28
C LEU A 228 -9.19 -22.18 11.87
N ILE A 229 -9.68 -22.89 10.86
CA ILE A 229 -9.67 -22.43 9.47
C ILE A 229 -11.11 -22.17 9.01
N LEU A 230 -11.41 -20.94 8.61
CA LEU A 230 -12.70 -20.52 8.06
C LEU A 230 -12.60 -20.46 6.54
N ALA A 231 -13.07 -21.52 5.88
CA ALA A 231 -12.94 -21.66 4.43
C ALA A 231 -14.03 -22.58 3.84
N ASP A 232 -14.49 -22.26 2.63
CA ASP A 232 -15.37 -23.16 1.87
C ASP A 232 -14.55 -24.03 0.92
N THR A 233 -14.02 -25.15 1.43
CA THR A 233 -13.23 -26.12 0.65
C THR A 233 -13.99 -26.78 -0.50
N SER A 234 -15.33 -26.60 -0.58
CA SER A 234 -16.14 -27.18 -1.65
C SER A 234 -16.31 -26.25 -2.85
N SER A 235 -16.48 -24.95 -2.62
CA SER A 235 -16.77 -23.98 -3.69
C SER A 235 -15.59 -23.06 -4.01
N ASP A 236 -14.72 -22.78 -3.05
CA ASP A 236 -13.61 -21.84 -3.21
C ASP A 236 -12.36 -22.56 -3.73
N PRO A 237 -11.87 -22.23 -4.95
CA PRO A 237 -10.70 -22.87 -5.51
C PRO A 237 -9.42 -22.62 -4.70
N TYR A 238 -9.30 -21.48 -4.00
CA TYR A 238 -8.15 -21.21 -3.13
C TYR A 238 -8.17 -22.12 -1.92
N ALA A 239 -9.30 -22.16 -1.20
CA ALA A 239 -9.46 -23.00 -0.03
C ALA A 239 -9.30 -24.48 -0.35
N LYS A 240 -9.91 -24.95 -1.45
CA LYS A 240 -9.84 -26.35 -1.89
C LYS A 240 -8.39 -26.81 -2.10
N ARG A 241 -7.53 -25.92 -2.59
CA ARG A 241 -6.13 -26.22 -2.89
C ARG A 241 -5.23 -26.09 -1.67
N LEU A 242 -5.37 -25.03 -0.88
CA LEU A 242 -4.43 -24.74 0.21
C LEU A 242 -4.77 -25.42 1.54
N VAL A 243 -6.05 -25.60 1.88
CA VAL A 243 -6.44 -26.05 3.23
C VAL A 243 -5.93 -27.46 3.58
N PRO A 244 -5.98 -28.47 2.69
CA PRO A 244 -5.43 -29.80 2.99
C PRO A 244 -3.92 -29.74 3.28
N ASP A 245 -3.16 -29.15 2.36
CA ASP A 245 -1.69 -29.09 2.47
C ASP A 245 -1.24 -28.22 3.65
N LEU A 246 -1.96 -27.13 3.95
CA LEU A 246 -1.73 -26.31 5.14
C LEU A 246 -1.96 -27.10 6.42
N THR A 247 -3.04 -27.89 6.46
CA THR A 247 -3.38 -28.71 7.63
C THR A 247 -2.29 -29.75 7.88
N ASP A 248 -1.80 -30.40 6.83
CA ASP A 248 -0.74 -31.39 6.92
C ASP A 248 0.60 -30.75 7.29
N SER A 249 0.94 -29.60 6.72
CA SER A 249 2.13 -28.81 7.05
C SER A 249 2.14 -28.40 8.53
N LEU A 250 1.02 -27.85 9.03
CA LEU A 250 0.88 -27.42 10.42
C LEU A 250 0.98 -28.60 11.40
N LYS A 251 0.33 -29.73 11.10
CA LYS A 251 0.40 -30.95 11.93
C LYS A 251 1.79 -31.57 11.94
N LYS A 252 2.50 -31.54 10.81
CA LYS A 252 3.89 -32.01 10.72
C LYS A 252 4.81 -31.16 11.60
N MET A 253 4.59 -29.85 11.60
CA MET A 253 5.46 -28.91 12.32
C MET A 253 5.15 -28.83 13.82
N LEU A 254 3.89 -29.01 14.21
CA LEU A 254 3.45 -28.99 15.60
C LEU A 254 2.72 -30.30 15.92
N PRO A 255 3.45 -31.35 16.35
CA PRO A 255 2.83 -32.61 16.76
C PRO A 255 1.82 -32.38 17.89
N GLY A 256 0.58 -32.80 17.68
CA GLY A 256 -0.53 -32.59 18.63
C GLY A 256 -1.37 -31.33 18.37
N LEU A 257 -1.06 -30.55 17.34
CA LEU A 257 -1.91 -29.45 16.89
C LEU A 257 -3.22 -29.99 16.29
N ASN A 258 -4.35 -29.53 16.82
CA ASN A 258 -5.64 -29.76 16.17
C ASN A 258 -5.95 -28.62 15.20
N VAL A 259 -6.34 -28.98 13.99
CA VAL A 259 -6.72 -28.04 12.94
C VAL A 259 -8.15 -28.35 12.53
N ASP A 260 -9.06 -27.43 12.85
CA ASP A 260 -10.49 -27.58 12.57
C ASP A 260 -10.88 -26.67 11.41
N VAL A 261 -11.61 -27.19 10.43
CA VAL A 261 -12.04 -26.44 9.24
C VAL A 261 -13.56 -26.24 9.27
N TYR A 262 -14.00 -24.98 9.22
CA TYR A 262 -15.41 -24.62 9.20
C TYR A 262 -15.76 -23.83 7.94
N LYS A 263 -16.90 -24.15 7.33
CA LYS A 263 -17.47 -23.35 6.25
C LYS A 263 -18.00 -22.03 6.78
N PRO A 264 -17.89 -20.91 6.03
CA PRO A 264 -18.44 -19.61 6.44
C PRO A 264 -19.93 -19.63 6.84
N THR A 265 -20.72 -20.53 6.26
CA THR A 265 -22.15 -20.72 6.55
C THR A 265 -22.43 -21.65 7.73
N ALA A 266 -21.41 -22.32 8.27
CA ALA A 266 -21.55 -23.21 9.40
C ALA A 266 -21.65 -22.45 10.72
N THR A 267 -22.32 -23.07 11.68
CA THR A 267 -22.42 -22.59 13.07
C THR A 267 -21.05 -22.69 13.73
N MET A 268 -20.34 -21.56 13.86
CA MET A 268 -19.03 -21.50 14.49
C MET A 268 -19.09 -21.75 16.00
N PRO A 269 -18.11 -22.45 16.60
CA PRO A 269 -18.03 -22.57 18.05
C PRO A 269 -17.84 -21.19 18.68
N ILE A 270 -18.48 -20.97 19.83
CA ILE A 270 -18.27 -19.73 20.59
C ILE A 270 -16.82 -19.73 21.08
N GLY A 271 -16.15 -18.57 21.08
CA GLY A 271 -14.76 -18.44 21.53
C GLY A 271 -13.76 -19.23 20.71
N ALA A 272 -14.13 -19.61 19.48
CA ALA A 272 -13.30 -20.39 18.57
C ALA A 272 -12.79 -21.72 19.17
N ASP A 273 -13.49 -22.26 20.18
CA ASP A 273 -13.05 -23.43 20.95
C ASP A 273 -11.60 -23.31 21.47
N ASN A 274 -11.23 -22.13 21.98
CA ASN A 274 -9.88 -21.78 22.44
C ASN A 274 -8.79 -21.90 21.36
N ALA A 275 -9.12 -21.73 20.08
CA ALA A 275 -8.10 -21.64 19.04
C ALA A 275 -7.13 -20.49 19.31
N ALA A 276 -5.83 -20.77 19.19
CA ALA A 276 -4.79 -19.76 19.31
C ALA A 276 -4.79 -18.81 18.11
N CYS A 277 -5.05 -19.38 16.92
CA CYS A 277 -5.06 -18.66 15.65
C CYS A 277 -6.29 -19.03 14.84
N VAL A 278 -6.89 -18.04 14.16
CA VAL A 278 -7.96 -18.24 13.18
C VAL A 278 -7.46 -17.81 11.80
N VAL A 279 -7.48 -18.73 10.84
CA VAL A 279 -7.17 -18.46 9.43
C VAL A 279 -8.46 -18.26 8.66
N VAL A 280 -8.61 -17.13 7.99
CA VAL A 280 -9.81 -16.72 7.26
C VAL A 280 -9.50 -16.61 5.77
N PHE A 281 -10.13 -17.44 4.94
CA PHE A 281 -10.01 -17.32 3.49
C PHE A 281 -10.98 -16.26 2.97
N CYS A 282 -10.49 -15.08 2.63
CA CYS A 282 -11.31 -13.94 2.19
C CYS A 282 -12.11 -14.25 0.92
N THR A 283 -11.63 -15.20 0.11
CA THR A 283 -12.26 -15.71 -1.10
C THR A 283 -13.52 -16.55 -0.84
N SER A 284 -13.69 -17.08 0.38
CA SER A 284 -14.81 -17.94 0.76
C SER A 284 -16.05 -17.17 1.26
N TRP A 285 -15.94 -15.86 1.48
CA TRP A 285 -17.03 -15.05 2.06
C TRP A 285 -17.79 -14.26 1.00
N SER A 286 -19.11 -14.14 1.19
CA SER A 286 -19.98 -13.34 0.32
C SER A 286 -19.80 -11.84 0.52
N ASP A 287 -19.62 -11.43 1.77
CA ASP A 287 -19.69 -10.04 2.20
C ASP A 287 -19.14 -9.84 3.64
N LYS A 288 -18.95 -8.57 4.00
CA LYS A 288 -18.44 -8.12 5.30
C LYS A 288 -19.36 -8.48 6.47
N SER A 289 -20.68 -8.49 6.29
CA SER A 289 -21.63 -8.70 7.39
C SER A 289 -21.60 -10.15 7.91
N ALA A 290 -21.48 -11.12 6.99
CA ALA A 290 -21.31 -12.52 7.34
C ALA A 290 -20.05 -12.75 8.20
N LEU A 291 -18.94 -12.09 7.85
CA LEU A 291 -17.71 -12.17 8.63
C LEU A 291 -17.88 -11.60 10.05
N TYR A 292 -18.53 -10.44 10.20
CA TYR A 292 -18.79 -9.87 11.53
C TYR A 292 -19.67 -10.78 12.39
N ASN A 293 -20.68 -11.42 11.82
CA ASN A 293 -21.52 -12.39 12.53
C ASN A 293 -20.70 -13.60 13.02
N ALA A 294 -19.73 -14.06 12.23
CA ALA A 294 -18.83 -15.11 12.64
C ALA A 294 -17.87 -14.64 13.74
N PHE A 295 -17.28 -13.46 13.60
CA PHE A 295 -16.38 -12.88 14.61
C PHE A 295 -17.09 -12.56 15.92
N ASP A 296 -18.34 -12.12 15.91
CA ASP A 296 -19.13 -11.95 17.13
C ASP A 296 -19.20 -13.26 17.94
N ARG A 297 -19.22 -14.43 17.29
CA ARG A 297 -19.19 -15.72 17.98
C ARG A 297 -17.77 -16.15 18.37
N LEU A 298 -16.83 -16.04 17.43
CA LEU A 298 -15.45 -16.52 17.61
C LEU A 298 -14.66 -15.73 18.65
N LEU A 299 -14.96 -14.44 18.80
CA LEU A 299 -14.20 -13.55 19.68
C LEU A 299 -14.84 -13.38 21.06
N ARG A 300 -15.98 -14.02 21.33
CA ARG A 300 -16.59 -14.07 22.67
C ARG A 300 -15.76 -14.94 23.61
N LYS A 301 -15.60 -14.49 24.86
CA LYS A 301 -15.06 -15.34 25.93
C LYS A 301 -16.03 -16.49 26.19
N THR A 302 -15.54 -17.72 26.29
CA THR A 302 -16.34 -18.91 26.59
C THR A 302 -16.08 -19.41 28.01
N LEU A 303 -17.07 -20.05 28.62
CA LEU A 303 -16.85 -20.84 29.82
C LEU A 303 -16.62 -22.29 29.38
N GLN A 304 -15.42 -22.80 29.65
CA GLN A 304 -15.04 -24.17 29.32
C GLN A 304 -15.69 -25.17 30.30
N PRO A 305 -15.82 -26.46 29.94
CA PRO A 305 -16.44 -27.47 30.80
C PRO A 305 -15.75 -27.65 32.17
N ASN A 306 -14.46 -27.33 32.24
CA ASN A 306 -13.66 -27.31 33.46
C ASN A 306 -13.90 -26.04 34.34
N GLY A 307 -14.82 -25.15 33.94
CA GLY A 307 -15.10 -23.89 34.61
C GLY A 307 -14.10 -22.77 34.32
N SER A 308 -13.06 -23.00 33.50
CA SER A 308 -12.12 -21.95 33.12
C SER A 308 -12.70 -21.06 32.02
N LEU A 309 -12.35 -19.77 32.02
CA LEU A 309 -12.69 -18.89 30.92
C LEU A 309 -11.75 -19.18 29.74
N GLY A 310 -12.31 -19.60 28.62
CA GLY A 310 -11.63 -19.69 27.34
C GLY A 310 -11.16 -18.33 26.85
N SER A 311 -9.91 -18.25 26.43
CA SER A 311 -9.37 -17.06 25.80
C SER A 311 -9.74 -17.04 24.33
N PRO A 312 -10.14 -15.87 23.79
CA PRO A 312 -10.33 -15.73 22.36
C PRO A 312 -8.99 -15.89 21.63
N PRO A 313 -9.02 -16.11 20.30
CA PRO A 313 -7.80 -16.16 19.49
C PRO A 313 -6.97 -14.88 19.63
N SER A 314 -5.65 -15.06 19.67
CA SER A 314 -4.67 -13.96 19.71
C SER A 314 -4.21 -13.55 18.32
N GLN A 315 -4.43 -14.38 17.30
CA GLN A 315 -4.05 -14.09 15.91
C GLN A 315 -5.18 -14.35 14.93
N LEU A 316 -5.41 -13.40 14.02
CA LEU A 316 -6.25 -13.56 12.83
C LEU A 316 -5.38 -13.51 11.58
N ILE A 317 -5.45 -14.53 10.73
CA ILE A 317 -4.71 -14.55 9.46
C ILE A 317 -5.70 -14.53 8.32
N ALA A 318 -5.66 -13.50 7.50
CA ALA A 318 -6.45 -13.38 6.30
C ALA A 318 -5.66 -13.93 5.11
N VAL A 319 -6.20 -14.95 4.43
CA VAL A 319 -5.71 -15.42 3.14
C VAL A 319 -6.51 -14.74 2.05
N SER A 320 -5.85 -13.90 1.24
CA SER A 320 -6.48 -13.13 0.18
C SER A 320 -5.70 -13.24 -1.13
N THR A 321 -6.14 -12.49 -2.14
CA THR A 321 -5.54 -12.47 -3.48
C THR A 321 -4.86 -11.13 -3.73
N VAL A 322 -3.76 -11.15 -4.50
CA VAL A 322 -3.16 -9.92 -5.02
C VAL A 322 -4.15 -9.10 -5.86
N GLY A 323 -4.00 -7.79 -5.85
CA GLY A 323 -4.81 -6.82 -6.57
C GLY A 323 -5.97 -6.20 -5.78
N THR A 324 -6.18 -6.57 -4.51
CA THR A 324 -7.26 -6.02 -3.67
C THR A 324 -7.04 -4.55 -3.28
N GLU A 325 -5.81 -4.05 -3.25
CA GLU A 325 -5.53 -2.61 -3.03
C GLU A 325 -5.48 -1.82 -4.34
N ARG A 326 -5.35 -2.54 -5.47
CA ARG A 326 -5.11 -1.96 -6.80
C ARG A 326 -6.33 -2.07 -7.71
N THR A 327 -7.54 -2.16 -7.16
CA THR A 327 -8.79 -2.35 -7.92
C THR A 327 -9.10 -1.23 -8.92
N ASN A 328 -8.46 -0.08 -8.77
CA ASN A 328 -8.53 1.06 -9.68
C ASN A 328 -7.44 1.09 -10.76
N LYS A 329 -6.48 0.16 -10.74
CA LYS A 329 -5.40 0.04 -11.71
C LYS A 329 -5.69 -1.10 -12.69
N MET A 330 -5.32 -0.94 -13.95
CA MET A 330 -5.38 -2.04 -14.92
C MET A 330 -4.30 -3.09 -14.57
N PRO A 331 -4.57 -4.39 -14.70
CA PRO A 331 -5.80 -5.02 -15.24
C PRO A 331 -6.94 -5.23 -14.21
N TYR A 332 -6.71 -4.94 -12.94
CA TYR A 332 -7.66 -5.22 -11.85
C TYR A 332 -9.00 -4.50 -11.98
N THR A 333 -9.02 -3.31 -12.56
CA THR A 333 -10.27 -2.59 -12.86
C THR A 333 -11.23 -3.44 -13.69
N MET A 334 -10.73 -4.14 -14.73
CA MET A 334 -11.56 -5.01 -15.57
C MET A 334 -12.05 -6.24 -14.81
N GLN A 335 -11.16 -6.87 -14.04
CA GLN A 335 -11.52 -8.03 -13.21
C GLN A 335 -12.60 -7.66 -12.18
N ASN A 336 -12.51 -6.45 -11.64
CA ASN A 336 -13.46 -5.94 -10.66
C ASN A 336 -14.80 -5.51 -11.30
N MET A 337 -14.81 -5.00 -12.54
CA MET A 337 -16.06 -4.74 -13.28
C MET A 337 -16.88 -6.02 -13.52
N MET A 338 -16.22 -7.18 -13.67
CA MET A 338 -16.87 -8.49 -13.85
C MET A 338 -17.27 -9.15 -12.52
N GLY A 339 -17.89 -8.39 -11.61
CA GLY A 339 -18.56 -8.93 -10.41
C GLY A 339 -18.06 -8.44 -9.06
N ALA A 340 -17.32 -7.32 -9.02
CA ALA A 340 -16.81 -6.64 -7.82
C ALA A 340 -16.09 -7.57 -6.82
N LYS A 341 -15.46 -8.64 -7.31
CA LYS A 341 -14.90 -9.70 -6.47
C LYS A 341 -13.72 -9.20 -5.63
N LEU A 342 -12.90 -8.30 -6.19
CA LEU A 342 -11.71 -7.77 -5.50
C LEU A 342 -12.11 -6.76 -4.44
N ASP A 343 -13.08 -5.87 -4.72
CA ASP A 343 -13.58 -4.92 -3.72
C ASP A 343 -14.24 -5.64 -2.53
N LYS A 344 -14.99 -6.72 -2.78
CA LYS A 344 -15.55 -7.53 -1.69
C LYS A 344 -14.46 -8.14 -0.81
N ARG A 345 -13.40 -8.69 -1.41
CA ARG A 345 -12.25 -9.23 -0.67
C ARG A 345 -11.55 -8.15 0.13
N ARG A 346 -11.33 -6.97 -0.46
CA ARG A 346 -10.80 -5.80 0.24
C ARG A 346 -11.66 -5.40 1.44
N GLN A 347 -12.99 -5.35 1.29
CA GLN A 347 -13.90 -5.04 2.41
C GLN A 347 -13.82 -6.07 3.54
N ILE A 348 -13.57 -7.34 3.22
CA ILE A 348 -13.35 -8.42 4.19
C ILE A 348 -12.00 -8.24 4.89
N GLU A 349 -10.92 -7.96 4.16
CA GLU A 349 -9.61 -7.62 4.73
C GLU A 349 -9.71 -6.46 5.72
N GLU A 350 -10.33 -5.34 5.29
CA GLU A 350 -10.57 -4.17 6.13
C GLU A 350 -11.44 -4.50 7.34
N ALA A 351 -12.39 -5.43 7.23
CA ALA A 351 -13.19 -5.88 8.37
C ALA A 351 -12.35 -6.61 9.41
N ILE A 352 -11.43 -7.48 8.98
CA ILE A 352 -10.51 -8.21 9.86
C ILE A 352 -9.59 -7.22 10.58
N ILE A 353 -8.96 -6.34 9.82
CA ILE A 353 -8.07 -5.29 10.34
C ILE A 353 -8.81 -4.41 11.36
N ASN A 354 -10.00 -3.92 11.02
CA ASN A 354 -10.81 -3.10 11.93
C ASN A 354 -11.29 -3.87 13.17
N THR A 355 -11.56 -5.16 13.04
CA THR A 355 -11.95 -6.00 14.19
C THR A 355 -10.80 -6.11 15.19
N VAL A 356 -9.57 -6.28 14.71
CA VAL A 356 -8.38 -6.25 15.57
C VAL A 356 -8.20 -4.88 16.21
N ARG A 357 -8.21 -3.81 15.41
CA ARG A 357 -7.94 -2.44 15.88
C ARG A 357 -8.96 -1.93 16.89
N ASN A 358 -10.24 -2.23 16.68
CA ASN A 358 -11.31 -1.77 17.57
C ASN A 358 -11.42 -2.60 18.85
N ARG A 359 -10.67 -3.70 18.96
CA ARG A 359 -10.74 -4.59 20.11
C ARG A 359 -9.84 -4.09 21.22
N VAL A 360 -10.45 -3.47 22.23
CA VAL A 360 -9.80 -3.07 23.48
C VAL A 360 -9.99 -4.17 24.53
N VAL A 361 -9.47 -5.37 24.26
CA VAL A 361 -9.61 -6.52 25.18
C VAL A 361 -8.26 -7.20 25.32
N GLU A 362 -7.90 -7.61 26.53
CA GLU A 362 -6.75 -8.47 26.81
C GLU A 362 -7.13 -9.95 26.61
N PRO A 363 -6.29 -10.75 25.89
CA PRO A 363 -5.03 -10.37 25.25
C PRO A 363 -5.22 -9.55 23.96
N ALA A 364 -4.21 -8.72 23.66
CA ALA A 364 -4.13 -8.04 22.38
C ALA A 364 -4.19 -9.06 21.23
N MET A 365 -4.92 -8.71 20.18
CA MET A 365 -5.08 -9.54 19.00
C MET A 365 -4.22 -8.95 17.88
N ASP A 366 -3.59 -9.81 17.09
CA ASP A 366 -2.85 -9.43 15.89
C ASP A 366 -3.61 -9.84 14.63
N TYR A 367 -3.37 -9.15 13.52
CA TYR A 367 -3.75 -9.64 12.20
C TYR A 367 -2.53 -9.92 11.30
N THR A 368 -2.67 -10.80 10.32
CA THR A 368 -1.74 -10.92 9.20
C THR A 368 -2.56 -11.07 7.93
N VAL A 369 -2.30 -10.27 6.89
CA VAL A 369 -2.96 -10.43 5.59
C VAL A 369 -1.94 -10.97 4.59
N CYS A 370 -2.11 -12.24 4.19
CA CYS A 370 -1.28 -12.88 3.17
C CYS A 370 -2.00 -12.85 1.81
N LYS A 371 -1.44 -12.12 0.85
CA LYS A 371 -1.97 -11.97 -0.51
C LYS A 371 -1.19 -12.84 -1.48
N PHE A 372 -1.88 -13.75 -2.15
CA PHE A 372 -1.28 -14.64 -3.14
C PHE A 372 -1.78 -14.35 -4.55
N GLY A 373 -0.91 -14.59 -5.53
CA GLY A 373 -1.22 -14.63 -6.94
C GLY A 373 -2.21 -15.73 -7.29
N GLU A 374 -2.44 -15.94 -8.58
CA GLU A 374 -3.19 -17.12 -9.05
C GLU A 374 -2.44 -18.39 -8.62
N LEU A 375 -3.13 -19.29 -7.89
CA LEU A 375 -2.52 -20.53 -7.42
C LEU A 375 -2.37 -21.51 -8.56
N LYS A 376 -1.15 -21.64 -9.08
CA LYS A 376 -0.74 -22.60 -10.12
C LYS A 376 0.78 -22.79 -10.05
N GLU A 377 1.28 -23.83 -10.71
CA GLU A 377 2.73 -24.03 -10.80
C GLU A 377 3.35 -22.79 -11.48
N SER A 378 4.13 -22.05 -10.69
CA SER A 378 4.64 -20.74 -11.12
C SER A 378 6.00 -20.89 -11.76
N LYS A 379 6.18 -20.21 -12.90
CA LYS A 379 7.49 -19.99 -13.53
C LYS A 379 8.11 -18.66 -13.12
N ASP A 380 7.36 -17.85 -12.38
CA ASP A 380 7.79 -16.54 -11.95
C ASP A 380 8.85 -16.70 -10.85
N ALA A 381 9.85 -15.82 -10.84
CA ALA A 381 10.81 -15.77 -9.75
C ALA A 381 10.08 -15.47 -8.43
N PHE A 382 10.56 -16.06 -7.34
CA PHE A 382 10.02 -15.77 -6.01
C PHE A 382 10.11 -14.27 -5.70
N ALA A 383 8.98 -13.66 -5.37
CA ALA A 383 8.91 -12.29 -4.92
C ALA A 383 8.00 -12.19 -3.69
N PHE A 384 8.51 -11.53 -2.66
CA PHE A 384 7.85 -11.29 -1.38
C PHE A 384 8.00 -9.82 -1.03
N GLU A 385 6.89 -9.12 -0.90
CA GLU A 385 6.87 -7.68 -0.63
C GLU A 385 5.80 -7.29 0.40
N PRO A 386 6.03 -6.24 1.21
CA PRO A 386 4.99 -5.67 2.06
C PRO A 386 3.85 -5.06 1.22
N GLY A 387 2.61 -5.20 1.70
CA GLY A 387 1.41 -4.70 1.03
C GLY A 387 0.99 -5.56 -0.16
N ASP A 388 0.31 -4.95 -1.14
CA ASP A 388 -0.15 -5.59 -2.37
C ASP A 388 0.55 -4.96 -3.59
N VAL A 389 1.83 -5.29 -3.78
CA VAL A 389 2.68 -4.65 -4.79
C VAL A 389 3.00 -5.58 -5.96
N VAL A 390 3.14 -6.89 -5.70
CA VAL A 390 3.60 -7.86 -6.70
C VAL A 390 2.46 -8.47 -7.50
N ASP A 391 2.78 -8.83 -8.75
CA ASP A 391 1.89 -9.48 -9.70
C ASP A 391 2.51 -10.78 -10.19
N GLY A 392 1.66 -11.78 -10.40
CA GLY A 392 2.10 -13.08 -10.90
C GLY A 392 1.28 -14.23 -10.37
N SER A 393 1.79 -15.42 -10.61
CA SER A 393 1.24 -16.67 -10.08
C SER A 393 2.03 -17.14 -8.88
N THR A 394 1.35 -17.72 -7.89
CA THR A 394 2.01 -18.26 -6.69
C THR A 394 1.94 -19.77 -6.73
N ASP A 395 3.10 -20.41 -6.58
CA ASP A 395 3.16 -21.85 -6.42
C ASP A 395 2.46 -22.26 -5.10
N PRO A 396 1.62 -23.31 -5.08
CA PRO A 396 0.87 -23.68 -3.88
C PRO A 396 1.79 -24.02 -2.71
N ASP A 397 2.87 -24.77 -2.95
CA ASP A 397 3.80 -25.17 -1.90
C ASP A 397 4.45 -23.93 -1.27
N THR A 398 4.75 -22.93 -2.11
CA THR A 398 5.23 -21.62 -1.66
C THR A 398 4.21 -20.90 -0.78
N ALA A 399 2.95 -20.85 -1.18
CA ALA A 399 1.89 -20.24 -0.38
C ALA A 399 1.71 -20.95 0.98
N ILE A 400 1.79 -22.28 1.01
CA ILE A 400 1.74 -23.08 2.24
C ILE A 400 2.92 -22.75 3.15
N THR A 401 4.15 -22.76 2.63
CA THR A 401 5.34 -22.43 3.42
C THR A 401 5.22 -21.03 4.04
N ILE A 402 4.83 -20.02 3.26
CA ILE A 402 4.65 -18.66 3.76
C ILE A 402 3.55 -18.57 4.83
N LEU A 403 2.41 -19.24 4.62
CA LEU A 403 1.34 -19.29 5.62
C LEU A 403 1.79 -19.93 6.92
N THR A 404 2.47 -21.07 6.84
CA THR A 404 2.94 -21.77 8.03
C THR A 404 3.98 -20.95 8.80
N GLN A 405 4.88 -20.25 8.08
CA GLN A 405 5.85 -19.33 8.68
C GLN A 405 5.17 -18.14 9.36
N ALA A 406 4.18 -17.52 8.71
CA ALA A 406 3.41 -16.41 9.27
C ALA A 406 2.56 -16.80 10.50
N ILE A 407 2.07 -18.05 10.55
CA ILE A 407 1.35 -18.61 11.71
C ILE A 407 2.32 -18.83 12.87
N GLY A 408 3.39 -19.59 12.63
CA GLY A 408 4.15 -20.22 13.70
C GLY A 408 5.45 -19.51 14.10
N TYR A 409 6.14 -18.86 13.17
CA TYR A 409 7.58 -18.58 13.32
C TYR A 409 7.95 -17.12 13.19
N GLN A 410 7.15 -16.32 12.48
CA GLN A 410 7.56 -14.99 12.04
C GLN A 410 6.79 -13.88 12.76
N PRO A 411 7.36 -13.26 13.83
CA PRO A 411 6.73 -12.13 14.49
C PRO A 411 6.55 -10.92 13.58
N ALA A 412 7.45 -10.75 12.59
CA ALA A 412 7.35 -9.66 11.63
C ALA A 412 6.08 -9.74 10.77
N ALA A 413 5.44 -10.92 10.68
CA ALA A 413 4.15 -11.06 10.00
C ALA A 413 2.97 -10.48 10.81
N ARG A 414 3.15 -10.21 12.11
CA ARG A 414 2.09 -9.68 12.98
C ARG A 414 1.80 -8.23 12.63
N ASN A 415 0.52 -7.92 12.51
CA ASN A 415 -0.04 -6.63 12.08
C ASN A 415 0.49 -6.16 10.72
N ALA A 416 0.88 -7.10 9.86
CA ALA A 416 1.41 -6.84 8.54
C ALA A 416 0.47 -7.32 7.43
N THR A 417 0.56 -6.65 6.30
CA THR A 417 0.04 -7.14 5.02
C THR A 417 1.23 -7.48 4.14
N LEU A 418 1.22 -8.64 3.51
CA LEU A 418 2.27 -9.12 2.62
C LEU A 418 1.67 -9.66 1.34
N SER A 419 2.44 -9.59 0.25
CA SER A 419 2.14 -10.23 -1.02
C SER A 419 3.29 -11.14 -1.44
N CYS A 420 2.93 -12.31 -1.95
CA CYS A 420 3.89 -13.34 -2.34
C CYS A 420 3.49 -13.98 -3.67
N VAL A 421 4.41 -13.98 -4.63
CA VAL A 421 4.28 -14.62 -5.96
C VAL A 421 5.54 -15.41 -6.30
N GLY A 422 5.47 -16.22 -7.35
CA GLY A 422 6.56 -17.09 -7.78
C GLY A 422 6.62 -18.42 -7.05
N LYS A 423 7.77 -19.08 -7.20
CA LYS A 423 8.10 -20.35 -6.57
C LYS A 423 9.35 -20.19 -5.72
N LEU A 424 9.28 -20.57 -4.44
CA LEU A 424 10.43 -20.59 -3.54
C LEU A 424 11.58 -21.38 -4.17
N PRO A 425 12.82 -20.88 -4.06
CA PRO A 425 13.98 -21.59 -4.59
C PRO A 425 14.12 -22.92 -3.86
N VAL A 426 14.41 -23.98 -4.62
CA VAL A 426 14.66 -25.30 -4.05
C VAL A 426 16.04 -25.27 -3.39
N THR A 427 16.06 -25.14 -2.07
CA THR A 427 17.28 -25.28 -1.28
C THR A 427 17.50 -26.75 -0.93
N ARG A 428 18.75 -27.15 -0.73
CA ARG A 428 19.09 -28.50 -0.25
C ARG A 428 19.01 -28.63 1.27
N ASN A 429 19.04 -27.49 1.95
CA ASN A 429 19.11 -27.37 3.39
C ASN A 429 17.88 -26.59 3.92
N GLU A 430 17.24 -27.11 4.96
CA GLU A 430 16.14 -26.45 5.66
C GLU A 430 16.62 -25.17 6.37
N GLU A 431 17.87 -25.14 6.85
CA GLU A 431 18.45 -23.97 7.51
C GLU A 431 18.62 -22.80 6.52
N GLU A 432 19.12 -23.07 5.32
CA GLU A 432 19.21 -22.07 4.24
C GLU A 432 17.82 -21.52 3.86
N LEU A 433 16.81 -22.39 3.82
CA LEU A 433 15.44 -21.95 3.55
C LEU A 433 14.91 -21.06 4.68
N ASN A 434 15.18 -21.42 5.94
CA ASN A 434 14.75 -20.63 7.09
C ASN A 434 15.46 -19.28 7.14
N ASP A 435 16.77 -19.22 6.90
CA ASP A 435 17.51 -17.95 6.83
C ASP A 435 17.01 -17.06 5.69
N LEU A 436 16.72 -17.65 4.53
CA LEU A 436 16.09 -16.95 3.41
C LEU A 436 14.72 -16.39 3.78
N LEU A 437 13.88 -17.19 4.44
CA LEU A 437 12.54 -16.78 4.85
C LEU A 437 12.60 -15.69 5.93
N ASP A 438 13.43 -15.87 6.96
CA ASP A 438 13.69 -14.86 7.98
C ASP A 438 14.03 -13.52 7.33
N ASP A 439 14.88 -13.56 6.30
CA ASP A 439 15.28 -12.37 5.58
C ASP A 439 14.16 -11.67 4.79
N PHE A 440 13.28 -12.45 4.18
CA PHE A 440 12.09 -11.92 3.50
C PHE A 440 11.09 -11.34 4.50
N PHE A 441 10.85 -12.01 5.62
CA PHE A 441 9.93 -11.53 6.65
C PHE A 441 10.45 -10.26 7.34
N LEU A 442 11.76 -10.02 7.38
CA LEU A 442 12.32 -8.74 7.84
C LEU A 442 11.83 -7.53 7.03
N LYS A 443 11.37 -7.72 5.77
CA LYS A 443 10.74 -6.63 4.99
C LYS A 443 9.45 -6.10 5.61
N LEU A 444 8.82 -6.89 6.48
CA LEU A 444 7.58 -6.54 7.18
C LEU A 444 7.85 -5.83 8.52
N ASP A 445 9.05 -5.96 9.09
CA ASP A 445 9.46 -5.26 10.32
C ASP A 445 9.67 -3.77 10.03
N GLY A 446 8.58 -3.00 10.10
CA GLY A 446 8.51 -1.64 9.57
C GLY A 446 8.54 -1.69 8.04
N PRO A 447 7.50 -1.22 7.31
CA PRO A 447 7.44 -1.34 5.86
C PRO A 447 8.76 -0.91 5.20
N GLU A 448 9.44 -1.88 4.59
CA GLU A 448 10.72 -1.66 3.95
C GLU A 448 10.53 -0.74 2.74
N LEU A 449 11.37 0.30 2.66
CA LEU A 449 11.34 1.28 1.58
C LEU A 449 12.45 1.01 0.56
N TRP A 450 13.60 0.55 1.05
CA TRP A 450 14.77 0.32 0.22
C TRP A 450 15.77 -0.60 0.93
N ARG A 451 16.47 -1.40 0.14
CA ARG A 451 17.51 -2.33 0.56
C ARG A 451 18.62 -2.36 -0.49
N GLN A 452 19.87 -2.35 -0.06
CA GLN A 452 21.04 -2.56 -0.92
C GLN A 452 22.03 -3.49 -0.23
N GLU A 453 22.30 -4.62 -0.88
CA GLU A 453 23.39 -5.52 -0.49
C GLU A 453 24.71 -5.01 -1.04
N LEU A 454 25.75 -5.02 -0.21
CA LEU A 454 27.08 -4.55 -0.54
C LEU A 454 27.99 -5.76 -0.77
N ALA A 455 28.59 -5.83 -1.97
CA ALA A 455 29.51 -6.90 -2.33
C ALA A 455 30.90 -6.61 -1.75
N GLU A 456 31.18 -7.09 -0.55
CA GLU A 456 32.40 -6.75 0.19
C GLU A 456 33.13 -7.96 0.77
N THR A 457 34.46 -7.92 0.68
CA THR A 457 35.37 -8.96 1.17
C THR A 457 35.76 -8.80 2.64
N GLU A 458 35.59 -7.62 3.24
CA GLU A 458 35.94 -7.30 4.65
C GLU A 458 34.77 -6.74 5.46
N VAL A 459 33.65 -7.48 5.47
CA VAL A 459 32.36 -7.11 6.08
C VAL A 459 32.47 -6.51 7.48
N THR A 460 33.26 -7.09 8.37
CA THR A 460 33.36 -6.63 9.78
C THR A 460 34.07 -5.28 9.92
N LYS A 461 35.12 -5.02 9.14
CA LYS A 461 35.84 -3.73 9.20
C LYS A 461 35.01 -2.63 8.57
N ASN A 462 34.39 -2.95 7.43
CA ASN A 462 33.58 -2.00 6.68
C ASN A 462 32.26 -1.67 7.39
N TYR A 463 31.72 -2.59 8.19
CA TYR A 463 30.52 -2.35 8.99
C TYR A 463 30.65 -1.13 9.91
N ALA A 464 31.73 -1.02 10.68
CA ALA A 464 31.91 0.11 11.61
C ALA A 464 32.05 1.45 10.85
N SER A 465 32.86 1.46 9.78
CA SER A 465 33.03 2.62 8.89
C SER A 465 31.69 3.07 8.27
N LEU A 466 30.89 2.12 7.77
CA LEU A 466 29.59 2.40 7.16
C LEU A 466 28.57 2.91 8.18
N VAL A 467 28.57 2.37 9.40
CA VAL A 467 27.69 2.85 10.48
C VAL A 467 28.02 4.30 10.83
N GLU A 468 29.30 4.65 10.96
CA GLU A 468 29.74 6.02 11.21
C GLU A 468 29.36 6.95 10.05
N TYR A 469 29.63 6.52 8.81
CA TYR A 469 29.25 7.27 7.61
C TYR A 469 27.74 7.56 7.56
N ILE A 470 26.89 6.56 7.81
CA ILE A 470 25.43 6.73 7.79
C ILE A 470 24.96 7.65 8.91
N ARG A 471 25.61 7.63 10.08
CA ARG A 471 25.30 8.53 11.19
C ARG A 471 25.62 9.98 10.83
N GLU A 472 26.83 10.24 10.33
CA GLU A 472 27.25 11.57 9.91
C GLU A 472 26.39 12.10 8.76
N TRP A 473 26.09 11.25 7.77
CA TRP A 473 25.18 11.58 6.67
C TRP A 473 23.80 11.99 7.18
N ALA A 474 23.25 11.26 8.15
CA ALA A 474 21.93 11.54 8.71
C ALA A 474 21.91 12.84 9.53
N GLU A 475 22.97 13.12 10.28
CA GLU A 475 23.14 14.37 11.03
C GLU A 475 23.22 15.57 10.08
N LEU A 476 24.07 15.50 9.05
CA LEU A 476 24.19 16.53 8.01
C LEU A 476 22.88 16.77 7.26
N LEU A 477 22.13 15.69 6.97
CA LEU A 477 20.83 15.80 6.33
C LEU A 477 19.82 16.51 7.25
N ALA A 478 19.81 16.19 8.54
CA ALA A 478 18.92 16.80 9.51
C ALA A 478 19.25 18.27 9.79
N GLU A 479 20.53 18.63 9.89
CA GLU A 479 20.98 20.01 10.10
C GLU A 479 20.73 20.90 8.88
N SER A 480 21.00 20.38 7.68
CA SER A 480 20.85 21.17 6.46
C SER A 480 19.38 21.43 6.14
N GLY A 481 18.50 20.43 6.33
CA GLY A 481 17.08 20.47 5.97
C GLY A 481 16.79 20.79 4.50
N LYS A 482 17.82 20.96 3.67
CA LYS A 482 17.68 21.49 2.30
C LYS A 482 16.92 20.49 1.46
N GLY A 483 15.85 20.90 0.80
CA GLY A 483 15.08 20.08 -0.14
C GLY A 483 14.11 19.08 0.50
N LEU A 484 14.01 19.03 1.82
CA LEU A 484 12.94 18.29 2.50
C LEU A 484 11.75 19.20 2.72
N THR A 485 10.54 18.69 2.47
CA THR A 485 9.30 19.42 2.76
C THR A 485 8.94 19.37 4.24
N THR A 486 9.52 18.43 4.99
CA THR A 486 9.31 18.24 6.43
C THR A 486 10.67 18.24 7.14
N PRO A 487 10.87 19.05 8.19
CA PRO A 487 12.07 19.00 9.00
C PRO A 487 12.20 17.63 9.67
N ILE A 488 13.43 17.15 9.81
CA ILE A 488 13.72 15.85 10.43
C ILE A 488 14.68 16.01 11.60
N ARG A 489 14.67 15.03 12.51
CA ARG A 489 15.66 14.86 13.56
C ARG A 489 16.30 13.48 13.45
N ALA A 490 17.62 13.43 13.34
CA ALA A 490 18.38 12.19 13.44
C ALA A 490 18.50 11.75 14.90
N VAL A 491 18.23 10.48 15.18
CA VAL A 491 18.36 9.86 16.50
C VAL A 491 19.05 8.50 16.32
N PRO A 492 20.13 8.18 17.04
CA PRO A 492 20.74 6.87 16.95
C PRO A 492 19.77 5.77 17.37
N VAL A 493 19.75 4.67 16.62
CA VAL A 493 18.94 3.50 16.96
C VAL A 493 19.62 2.76 18.10
N VAL A 494 18.94 2.67 19.23
CA VAL A 494 19.29 1.72 20.29
C VAL A 494 18.33 0.55 20.12
N ASP A 495 18.68 -0.42 19.28
CA ASP A 495 17.91 -1.66 19.12
C ASP A 495 18.50 -2.72 20.06
N PRO A 496 17.85 -3.06 21.19
CA PRO A 496 18.39 -4.03 22.13
C PRO A 496 18.19 -5.49 21.72
N ILE A 497 17.57 -5.76 20.55
CA ILE A 497 17.06 -7.10 20.21
C ILE A 497 17.76 -7.63 18.96
N SER A 498 18.48 -8.74 19.11
CA SER A 498 18.90 -9.58 17.97
C SER A 498 17.67 -10.07 17.23
N LYS A 499 17.51 -9.63 15.98
CA LYS A 499 16.48 -10.12 15.07
C LYS A 499 16.96 -11.42 14.42
N SER A 500 16.05 -12.34 14.13
CA SER A 500 16.42 -13.55 13.39
C SER A 500 16.99 -13.16 12.02
N GLY A 501 18.00 -13.90 11.56
CA GLY A 501 18.72 -13.59 10.31
C GLY A 501 19.78 -12.48 10.38
N ILE A 502 19.87 -11.70 11.47
CA ILE A 502 20.84 -10.59 11.60
C ILE A 502 21.84 -10.86 12.73
N GLN A 503 23.13 -10.79 12.43
CA GLN A 503 24.22 -10.92 13.41
C GLN A 503 24.49 -9.59 14.13
N HIS A 504 24.63 -8.51 13.38
CA HIS A 504 24.89 -7.17 13.89
C HIS A 504 23.98 -6.15 13.20
N SER A 505 23.44 -5.21 13.96
CA SER A 505 22.57 -4.16 13.45
C SER A 505 22.80 -2.87 14.22
N GLN A 506 23.07 -1.78 13.51
CA GLN A 506 23.13 -0.42 14.05
C GLN A 506 22.61 0.55 12.99
N GLY A 507 22.09 1.69 13.42
CA GLY A 507 21.47 2.62 12.50
C GLY A 507 21.06 3.93 13.11
N VAL A 508 20.27 4.68 12.34
CA VAL A 508 19.77 6.01 12.69
C VAL A 508 18.30 6.12 12.30
N GLN A 509 17.50 6.77 13.14
CA GLN A 509 16.12 7.13 12.88
C GLN A 509 16.05 8.61 12.48
N LEU A 510 15.48 8.86 11.32
CA LEU A 510 15.12 10.17 10.80
C LEU A 510 13.64 10.41 11.14
N LEU A 511 13.39 11.07 12.27
CA LEU A 511 12.05 11.36 12.75
C LEU A 511 11.53 12.63 12.11
N PHE A 512 10.35 12.60 11.47
CA PHE A 512 9.69 13.81 11.01
C PHE A 512 9.25 14.67 12.20
N LEU A 513 9.53 15.96 12.13
CA LEU A 513 9.21 16.92 13.18
C LEU A 513 7.94 17.69 12.84
N PRO A 514 7.04 17.88 13.83
CA PRO A 514 5.75 18.53 13.61
C PRO A 514 5.89 19.92 13.02
N THR A 515 5.35 20.09 11.83
CA THR A 515 5.25 21.40 11.18
C THR A 515 3.95 22.08 11.57
N SER A 516 3.96 23.39 11.76
CA SER A 516 2.75 24.18 12.03
C SER A 516 1.70 24.06 10.90
N THR A 517 2.14 23.71 9.69
CA THR A 517 1.33 23.39 8.51
C THR A 517 0.76 21.96 8.51
N GLY A 518 1.25 21.05 9.36
CA GLY A 518 0.80 19.65 9.44
C GLY A 518 -0.69 19.46 9.76
N LYS A 519 -1.36 20.50 10.28
CA LYS A 519 -2.82 20.50 10.51
C LYS A 519 -3.66 20.49 9.23
N ASN A 520 -3.06 20.85 8.08
CA ASN A 520 -3.73 20.90 6.78
C ASN A 520 -3.25 19.82 5.80
N TYR A 521 -2.24 19.01 6.19
CA TYR A 521 -1.77 17.92 5.34
C TYR A 521 -2.72 16.74 5.50
N VAL A 522 -3.73 16.69 4.63
CA VAL A 522 -4.59 15.54 4.41
C VAL A 522 -3.90 14.69 3.34
N SER A 523 -3.77 13.37 3.53
CA SER A 523 -3.20 12.53 2.48
C SER A 523 -4.08 12.59 1.23
N ARG A 524 -3.53 12.37 0.03
CA ARG A 524 -4.29 12.43 -1.23
C ARG A 524 -5.50 11.49 -1.24
N GLU A 525 -5.44 10.41 -0.48
CA GLU A 525 -6.50 9.42 -0.30
C GLU A 525 -7.53 9.87 0.73
N GLU A 526 -7.10 10.47 1.83
CA GLU A 526 -7.99 11.04 2.83
C GLU A 526 -8.73 12.29 2.29
N GLU A 527 -8.12 13.06 1.38
CA GLU A 527 -8.76 14.20 0.71
C GLU A 527 -9.87 13.73 -0.24
N LYS A 528 -9.67 12.60 -0.92
CA LYS A 528 -10.73 11.94 -1.72
C LYS A 528 -11.87 11.40 -0.86
N GLN A 529 -11.57 10.86 0.32
CA GLN A 529 -12.59 10.31 1.23
C GLN A 529 -13.38 11.41 1.96
N ARG A 530 -12.74 12.52 2.34
CA ARG A 530 -13.40 13.69 2.96
C ARG A 530 -14.37 14.41 2.04
N GLY A 531 -14.28 14.23 0.72
CA GLY A 531 -15.28 14.70 -0.23
C GLY A 531 -16.67 14.05 -0.05
N THR A 532 -16.74 12.90 0.62
CA THR A 532 -17.95 12.07 0.69
C THR A 532 -18.57 11.92 2.08
N GLU A 533 -17.85 12.21 3.18
CA GLU A 533 -18.36 11.99 4.54
C GLU A 533 -18.25 13.24 5.43
N LYS A 534 -19.40 13.88 5.69
CA LYS A 534 -19.53 15.00 6.63
C LYS A 534 -19.81 14.46 8.04
N SER A 535 -18.78 14.09 8.78
CA SER A 535 -18.91 13.79 10.21
C SER A 535 -18.63 15.06 11.06
N SER A 536 -19.52 15.34 12.01
CA SER A 536 -19.63 16.63 12.74
C SER A 536 -19.09 16.59 14.17
N THR A 537 -18.23 15.64 14.51
CA THR A 537 -17.69 15.51 15.87
C THR A 537 -16.25 16.00 15.88
N ALA A 538 -15.99 17.15 16.50
CA ALA A 538 -14.63 17.69 16.61
C ALA A 538 -13.74 16.70 17.40
N PRO A 539 -12.76 16.03 16.76
CA PRO A 539 -11.95 15.03 17.45
C PRO A 539 -11.05 15.71 18.48
N ARG A 540 -10.93 15.07 19.66
CA ARG A 540 -9.89 15.42 20.65
C ARG A 540 -8.55 15.38 19.94
N ARG A 541 -7.83 16.50 19.93
CA ARG A 541 -6.50 16.66 19.30
C ARG A 541 -5.46 15.86 20.10
N THR A 542 -5.35 14.57 19.84
CA THR A 542 -4.10 13.85 20.08
C THR A 542 -3.06 14.44 19.14
N GLN A 543 -1.85 14.72 19.65
CA GLN A 543 -0.72 15.05 18.78
C GLN A 543 -0.49 13.82 17.90
N THR A 544 -0.80 13.93 16.61
CA THR A 544 -0.51 12.88 15.63
C THR A 544 0.99 12.61 15.69
N LYS A 545 1.36 11.37 15.95
CA LYS A 545 2.76 10.96 15.91
C LYS A 545 3.21 11.12 14.47
N GLU A 546 4.22 11.94 14.25
CA GLU A 546 4.82 12.02 12.92
C GLU A 546 5.74 10.81 12.73
N GLY A 547 5.66 10.21 11.55
CA GLY A 547 6.41 9.01 11.21
C GLY A 547 7.90 9.30 11.06
N GLY A 548 8.63 8.34 10.51
CA GLY A 548 10.02 8.56 10.14
C GLY A 548 10.57 7.45 9.28
N ILE A 549 11.85 7.59 8.94
CA ILE A 549 12.62 6.55 8.27
C ILE A 549 13.73 6.09 9.21
N GLN A 550 13.82 4.79 9.43
CA GLN A 550 14.94 4.16 10.11
C GLN A 550 15.88 3.57 9.05
N VAL A 551 17.13 4.01 9.05
CA VAL A 551 18.20 3.49 8.21
C VAL A 551 19.08 2.60 9.07
N MET A 552 19.15 1.32 8.72
CA MET A 552 19.91 0.28 9.40
C MET A 552 21.04 -0.21 8.52
N VAL A 553 22.22 -0.33 9.12
CA VAL A 553 23.34 -1.10 8.58
C VAL A 553 23.32 -2.45 9.28
N GLU A 554 23.31 -3.53 8.51
CA GLU A 554 23.11 -4.89 9.01
C GLU A 554 24.18 -5.83 8.45
N ILE A 555 24.67 -6.75 9.29
CA ILE A 555 25.40 -7.95 8.87
C ILE A 555 24.44 -9.13 8.98
N THR A 556 24.14 -9.78 7.86
CA THR A 556 23.27 -10.96 7.82
C THR A 556 24.00 -12.21 8.34
N ARG A 557 23.27 -13.29 8.62
CA ARG A 557 23.87 -14.60 8.97
C ARG A 557 24.79 -15.17 7.89
N GLU A 558 24.51 -14.86 6.63
CA GLU A 558 25.37 -15.19 5.49
C GLU A 558 26.63 -14.32 5.41
N ASN A 559 26.88 -13.49 6.44
CA ASN A 559 27.98 -12.54 6.48
C ASN A 559 27.96 -11.58 5.28
N LYS A 560 26.77 -11.07 4.91
CA LYS A 560 26.62 -10.01 3.91
C LYS A 560 26.38 -8.68 4.61
N LEU A 561 27.12 -7.65 4.19
CA LEU A 561 26.86 -6.28 4.62
C LEU A 561 25.74 -5.68 3.77
N ARG A 562 24.78 -5.00 4.42
CA ARG A 562 23.72 -4.30 3.71
C ARG A 562 23.26 -3.04 4.42
N VAL A 563 22.65 -2.16 3.64
CA VAL A 563 21.90 -1.00 4.14
C VAL A 563 20.43 -1.20 3.86
N ARG A 564 19.59 -0.97 4.88
CA ARG A 564 18.14 -1.11 4.82
C ARG A 564 17.47 0.15 5.34
N ALA A 565 16.58 0.74 4.55
CA ALA A 565 15.73 1.85 4.97
C ALA A 565 14.29 1.35 5.09
N LYS A 566 13.66 1.65 6.23
CA LYS A 566 12.29 1.24 6.54
C LYS A 566 11.53 2.34 7.26
N ARG A 567 10.19 2.31 7.20
CA ARG A 567 9.37 3.25 7.98
C ARG A 567 9.46 2.93 9.47
N CYS A 568 9.56 3.97 10.31
CA CYS A 568 9.47 3.88 11.77
C CYS A 568 8.36 4.80 12.30
N ASN A 569 7.92 4.56 13.54
CA ASN A 569 6.76 5.23 14.15
C ASN A 569 5.50 5.19 13.26
N TYR A 570 5.34 4.07 12.55
CA TYR A 570 4.23 3.83 11.64
C TYR A 570 3.03 3.34 12.43
N ALA A 571 2.03 4.21 12.59
CA ALA A 571 0.69 3.89 13.07
C ALA A 571 -0.31 4.30 11.99
N ASP A 572 -1.56 3.87 12.09
CA ASP A 572 -2.58 4.18 11.08
C ASP A 572 -2.93 5.67 10.99
N ASP A 573 -2.76 6.41 12.09
CA ASP A 573 -2.92 7.86 12.16
C ASP A 573 -1.63 8.62 11.80
N THR A 574 -0.53 7.89 11.54
CA THR A 574 0.73 8.49 11.12
C THR A 574 0.61 9.00 9.69
N VAL A 575 0.80 10.30 9.51
CA VAL A 575 0.82 10.91 8.19
C VAL A 575 2.10 10.51 7.45
N ILE A 576 1.94 9.77 6.35
CA ILE A 576 3.05 9.39 5.46
C ILE A 576 3.49 10.62 4.66
N LYS A 577 4.80 10.91 4.66
CA LYS A 577 5.39 12.06 3.96
C LYS A 577 6.14 11.61 2.71
N GLU A 578 5.43 10.99 1.76
CA GLU A 578 5.99 10.30 0.58
C GLU A 578 7.08 11.11 -0.14
N ILE A 579 6.87 12.41 -0.41
CA ILE A 579 7.86 13.27 -1.10
C ILE A 579 9.15 13.42 -0.29
N SER A 580 9.04 13.58 1.04
CA SER A 580 10.21 13.64 1.92
C SER A 580 10.88 12.27 2.00
N GLU A 581 10.11 11.18 2.06
CA GLU A 581 10.65 9.81 2.05
C GLU A 581 11.45 9.54 0.77
N GLU A 582 10.90 9.82 -0.41
CA GLU A 582 11.58 9.67 -1.70
C GLU A 582 12.88 10.48 -1.78
N THR A 583 12.86 11.72 -1.29
CA THR A 583 14.04 12.59 -1.29
C THR A 583 15.14 12.05 -0.38
N ILE A 584 14.77 11.56 0.81
CA ILE A 584 15.70 10.92 1.75
C ILE A 584 16.30 9.67 1.12
N LEU A 585 15.48 8.80 0.53
CA LEU A 585 15.93 7.56 -0.11
C LEU A 585 16.86 7.81 -1.29
N LYS A 586 16.57 8.83 -2.12
CA LYS A 586 17.45 9.22 -3.22
C LYS A 586 18.83 9.64 -2.71
N ARG A 587 18.88 10.52 -1.70
CA ARG A 587 20.15 10.97 -1.10
C ARG A 587 20.89 9.86 -0.38
N LEU A 588 20.18 8.93 0.23
CA LEU A 588 20.77 7.75 0.87
C LEU A 588 21.45 6.87 -0.18
N ARG A 589 20.77 6.58 -1.30
CA ARG A 589 21.35 5.83 -2.43
C ARG A 589 22.62 6.50 -2.95
N ASP A 590 22.54 7.80 -3.24
CA ASP A 590 23.68 8.57 -3.73
C ASP A 590 24.85 8.54 -2.73
N GLY A 591 24.58 8.66 -1.43
CA GLY A 591 25.60 8.59 -0.37
C GLY A 591 26.24 7.21 -0.26
N VAL A 592 25.43 6.15 -0.22
CA VAL A 592 25.93 4.76 -0.17
C VAL A 592 26.75 4.45 -1.42
N ASP A 593 26.32 4.88 -2.61
CA ASP A 593 27.06 4.65 -3.85
C ASP A 593 28.42 5.37 -3.87
N VAL A 594 28.52 6.57 -3.28
CA VAL A 594 29.80 7.27 -3.10
C VAL A 594 30.70 6.49 -2.15
N TRP A 595 30.18 6.10 -0.99
CA TRP A 595 30.93 5.32 -0.01
C TRP A 595 31.44 3.99 -0.60
N VAL A 596 30.61 3.28 -1.38
CA VAL A 596 30.98 2.04 -2.06
C VAL A 596 32.09 2.28 -3.10
N LYS A 597 32.09 3.40 -3.80
CA LYS A 597 33.15 3.73 -4.78
C LYS A 597 34.49 3.98 -4.09
N ASP A 598 34.49 4.74 -3.00
CA ASP A 598 35.70 5.08 -2.25
C ASP A 598 36.36 3.84 -1.64
N HIS A 599 35.57 2.86 -1.19
CA HIS A 599 36.07 1.62 -0.59
C HIS A 599 36.44 0.54 -1.63
N LYS A 600 36.05 0.69 -2.91
CA LYS A 600 36.50 -0.21 -4.00
C LYS A 600 37.85 0.18 -4.58
N THR A 601 38.25 1.45 -4.43
CA THR A 601 39.51 1.96 -4.99
C THR A 601 40.73 1.71 -4.10
N THR A 602 40.52 1.19 -2.89
CA THR A 602 41.57 0.87 -1.92
C THR A 602 41.79 -0.63 -1.89
#